data_AF-A0A4R5BXV0-F1
#
_entry.id   AF-A0A4R5BXV0-F1
#
_cell.length_a   1.000
_cell.length_b   1.000
_cell.length_c   1.000
_cell.angle_alpha   90.00
_cell.angle_beta   90.00
_cell.angle_gamma   90.00
#
_symmetry.space_group_name_H-M   'P 1'
#
loop_
_entity.id
_entity.type
_entity.pdbx_description
1 polymer ?
#
loop_
_entity_poly.entity_id
_entity_poly.type
_entity_poly.pdbx_seq_one_letter_code
_entity_poly.pdbx_strand_id
1 'polypeptide(L)'
;MSGRFTTVLDCPPGQDACPLRVRLGGAMFRREGGEIVIGRAARPGEVYADARPARGDRPASLRLTGRTVGEALADLRRRGLTGAFSIGDFKPDGSGFMWDPPADWRPSGGRRVVGAWVRSSDSVGLLVTPVAADPEPTPEGGEGRS
;
A
#
# COMPACT_ATOMS: atom_id res chain seq x y z
N MET A 1 3.03 27.82 -2.97
CA MET A 1 2.06 26.89 -3.60
C MET A 1 0.85 26.76 -2.68
N SER A 2 -0.37 26.80 -3.22
CA SER A 2 -1.62 26.66 -2.44
C SER A 2 -2.23 25.27 -2.63
N GLY A 3 -2.81 24.74 -1.55
CA GLY A 3 -3.63 23.53 -1.56
C GLY A 3 -5.09 23.89 -1.28
N ARG A 4 -6.02 23.08 -1.79
CA ARG A 4 -7.45 23.13 -1.48
C ARG A 4 -7.86 21.79 -0.85
N PHE A 5 -8.68 21.89 0.19
CA PHE A 5 -9.30 20.77 0.88
C PHE A 5 -10.79 21.03 0.89
N THR A 6 -11.59 20.07 0.45
CA THR A 6 -13.03 20.08 0.67
C THR A 6 -13.42 18.89 1.51
N THR A 7 -14.28 19.15 2.49
CA THR A 7 -14.73 18.17 3.47
C THR A 7 -16.22 17.97 3.27
N VAL A 8 -16.64 16.74 3.00
CA VAL A 8 -18.07 16.39 2.97
C VAL A 8 -18.39 15.73 4.30
N LEU A 9 -19.19 16.42 5.13
CA LEU A 9 -19.65 15.97 6.45
C LEU A 9 -21.05 15.35 6.41
N ASP A 10 -21.64 15.21 5.21
CA ASP A 10 -22.98 14.64 5.07
C ASP A 10 -22.96 13.17 5.44
N CYS A 11 -23.75 12.85 6.46
CA CYS A 11 -23.89 11.52 7.03
C CYS A 11 -25.26 10.97 6.62
N PRO A 12 -25.36 10.12 5.57
CA PRO A 12 -26.65 9.63 5.11
C PRO A 12 -27.31 8.77 6.20
N PRO A 13 -28.61 8.95 6.49
CA PRO A 13 -29.29 8.12 7.47
C PRO A 13 -29.26 6.64 7.04
N GLY A 14 -28.97 5.75 8.00
CA GLY A 14 -28.96 4.29 7.77
C GLY A 14 -27.59 3.68 7.40
N GLN A 15 -26.48 4.39 7.63
CA GLN A 15 -25.13 3.80 7.48
C GLN A 15 -24.50 3.46 8.83
N ASP A 16 -23.73 2.36 8.85
CA ASP A 16 -23.01 1.86 10.05
C ASP A 16 -21.77 2.70 10.42
N ALA A 17 -21.40 3.67 9.58
CA ALA A 17 -20.30 4.58 9.83
C ALA A 17 -20.54 5.95 9.17
N CYS A 18 -19.91 6.99 9.71
CA CYS A 18 -19.93 8.35 9.17
C CYS A 18 -18.57 8.68 8.53
N PRO A 19 -18.30 8.23 7.29
CA PRO A 19 -17.00 8.46 6.67
C PRO A 19 -16.81 9.93 6.31
N LEU A 20 -15.80 10.56 6.89
CA LEU A 20 -15.29 11.85 6.48
C LEU A 20 -14.57 11.69 5.14
N ARG A 21 -15.10 12.31 4.07
CA ARG A 21 -14.42 12.36 2.78
C ARG A 21 -13.68 13.69 2.65
N VAL A 22 -12.36 13.60 2.47
CA VAL A 22 -11.48 14.75 2.25
C VAL A 22 -10.96 14.66 0.82
N ARG A 23 -11.33 15.64 -0.01
CA ARG A 23 -10.77 15.76 -1.35
C ARG A 23 -9.60 16.72 -1.33
N LEU A 24 -8.45 16.26 -1.82
CA LEU A 24 -7.22 17.02 -1.94
C LEU A 24 -7.07 17.52 -3.39
N GLY A 25 -6.70 18.79 -3.57
CA GLY A 25 -6.44 19.35 -4.89
C GLY A 25 -5.69 20.68 -4.87
N GLY A 26 -5.23 21.15 -6.04
CA GLY A 26 -4.42 22.36 -6.19
C GLY A 26 -2.93 22.09 -6.39
N ALA A 27 -2.18 23.15 -6.74
CA ALA A 27 -0.80 23.08 -7.20
C ALA A 27 0.21 22.50 -6.18
N MET A 28 -0.20 22.35 -4.91
CA MET A 28 0.58 21.69 -3.86
C MET A 28 0.55 20.15 -3.97
N PHE A 29 -0.48 19.56 -4.60
CA PHE A 29 -0.66 18.11 -4.68
C PHE A 29 -0.31 17.61 -6.08
N ARG A 30 0.44 16.50 -6.15
CA ARG A 30 0.91 15.93 -7.42
C ARG A 30 -0.21 15.32 -8.28
N ARG A 31 -1.34 14.97 -7.66
CA ARG A 31 -2.54 14.46 -8.32
C ARG A 31 -3.73 15.32 -7.92
N GLU A 32 -4.51 15.74 -8.91
CA GLU A 32 -5.74 16.50 -8.65
C GLU A 32 -6.87 15.54 -8.26
N GLY A 33 -7.56 15.81 -7.15
CA GLY A 33 -8.77 15.08 -6.78
C GLY A 33 -8.57 13.79 -6.00
N GLY A 34 -7.44 13.61 -5.31
CA GLY A 34 -7.27 12.49 -4.38
C GLY A 34 -8.31 12.53 -3.26
N GLU A 35 -8.98 11.41 -3.00
CA GLU A 35 -10.02 11.32 -1.95
C GLU A 35 -9.51 10.45 -0.80
N ILE A 36 -9.51 11.00 0.41
CA ILE A 36 -9.23 10.30 1.65
C ILE A 36 -10.56 10.06 2.35
N VAL A 37 -10.81 8.81 2.76
CA VAL A 37 -12.00 8.45 3.53
C VAL A 37 -11.58 8.05 4.94
N ILE A 38 -11.95 8.85 5.94
CA ILE A 38 -11.60 8.65 7.35
C ILE A 38 -12.88 8.25 8.10
N GLY A 39 -12.85 7.15 8.84
CA GLY A 39 -13.96 6.79 9.76
C GLY A 39 -14.84 5.61 9.34
N ARG A 40 -14.49 4.85 8.30
CA ARG A 40 -15.05 3.51 8.06
C ARG A 40 -13.94 2.48 7.97
N ALA A 41 -14.17 1.28 8.46
CA ALA A 41 -13.30 0.15 8.16
C ALA A 41 -13.29 -0.07 6.63
N ALA A 42 -12.13 -0.41 6.06
CA ALA A 42 -12.06 -0.83 4.68
C ALA A 42 -12.79 -2.17 4.57
N ARG A 43 -13.64 -2.28 3.55
CA ARG A 43 -14.23 -3.56 3.17
C ARG A 43 -13.11 -4.51 2.72
N PRO A 44 -13.31 -5.83 2.80
CA PRO A 44 -12.39 -6.78 2.19
C PRO A 44 -12.03 -6.36 0.76
N GLY A 45 -10.73 -6.34 0.44
CA GLY A 45 -10.20 -5.88 -0.85
C GLY A 45 -10.02 -4.37 -1.05
N GLU A 46 -10.58 -3.50 -0.18
CA GLU A 46 -10.37 -2.06 -0.29
C GLU A 46 -8.97 -1.66 0.22
N VAL A 47 -8.20 -0.97 -0.62
CA VAL A 47 -6.82 -0.56 -0.30
C VAL A 47 -6.81 0.61 0.67
N TYR A 48 -6.11 0.43 1.80
CA TYR A 48 -5.67 1.52 2.65
C TYR A 48 -4.42 2.15 2.03
N ALA A 49 -4.48 3.44 1.72
CA ALA A 49 -3.30 4.21 1.36
C ALA A 49 -2.82 4.96 2.61
N ASP A 50 -1.71 4.51 3.20
CA ASP A 50 -0.89 5.39 4.02
C ASP A 50 0.08 6.13 3.08
N ALA A 51 -0.02 7.46 3.07
CA ALA A 51 0.78 8.29 2.18
C ALA A 51 2.27 8.26 2.52
N ARG A 52 2.66 7.84 3.74
CA ARG A 52 4.05 7.78 4.20
C ARG A 52 4.24 6.68 5.26
N PRO A 53 4.40 5.41 4.86
CA PRO A 53 4.66 4.34 5.81
C PRO A 53 5.93 4.62 6.61
N ALA A 54 5.80 4.68 7.93
CA ALA A 54 6.85 4.89 8.90
C ALA A 54 7.25 3.58 9.61
N ARG A 55 8.34 3.64 10.37
CA ARG A 55 8.80 2.54 11.23
C ARG A 55 7.81 2.36 12.39
N GLY A 56 6.79 1.54 12.19
CA GLY A 56 5.73 1.29 13.18
C GLY A 56 4.40 0.88 12.56
N ASP A 57 4.16 1.28 11.31
CA ASP A 57 2.94 0.93 10.54
C ASP A 57 2.92 -0.52 10.07
N ARG A 58 3.91 -1.30 10.52
CA ARG A 58 4.02 -2.74 10.36
C ARG A 58 3.51 -3.33 11.67
N PRO A 59 2.31 -3.94 11.71
CA PRO A 59 1.82 -4.57 12.92
C PRO A 59 2.92 -5.48 13.47
N ALA A 60 3.28 -5.34 14.75
CA ALA A 60 4.31 -6.18 15.36
C ALA A 60 3.99 -7.69 15.25
N SER A 61 2.72 -8.03 15.00
CA SER A 61 2.19 -9.36 14.72
C SER A 61 2.51 -9.89 13.30
N LEU A 62 2.93 -9.03 12.36
CA LEU A 62 3.32 -9.34 10.98
C LEU A 62 4.84 -9.19 10.81
N ARG A 63 5.63 -9.96 11.57
CA ARG A 63 7.09 -10.07 11.38
C ARG A 63 7.44 -10.83 10.10
N LEU A 64 7.20 -10.22 8.95
CA LEU A 64 7.41 -10.83 7.63
C LEU A 64 8.71 -10.35 6.96
N THR A 65 9.20 -9.16 7.30
CA THR A 65 10.50 -8.67 6.81
C THR A 65 11.63 -9.63 7.20
N GLY A 66 12.50 -9.92 6.25
CA GLY A 66 13.61 -10.88 6.37
C GLY A 66 13.22 -12.33 6.05
N ARG A 67 11.92 -12.67 6.04
CA ARG A 67 11.46 -14.00 5.61
C ARG A 67 11.51 -14.14 4.09
N THR A 68 11.44 -15.38 3.63
CA THR A 68 11.18 -15.66 2.21
C THR A 68 9.71 -15.40 1.86
N VAL A 69 9.42 -15.15 0.58
CA VAL A 69 8.06 -15.00 0.05
C VAL A 69 7.22 -16.24 0.39
N GLY A 70 7.77 -17.44 0.25
CA GLY A 70 7.07 -18.69 0.56
C GLY A 70 6.66 -18.79 2.03
N GLU A 71 7.57 -18.46 2.96
CA GLU A 71 7.27 -18.43 4.39
C GLU A 71 6.24 -17.36 4.74
N ALA A 72 6.33 -16.19 4.12
CA ALA A 72 5.40 -15.09 4.33
C ALA A 72 3.99 -15.47 3.87
N LEU A 73 3.84 -15.99 2.65
CA LEU A 73 2.56 -16.46 2.12
C LEU A 73 1.97 -17.60 2.96
N ALA A 74 2.80 -18.53 3.43
CA ALA A 74 2.33 -19.60 4.31
C ALA A 74 1.79 -19.05 5.65
N ASP A 75 2.42 -18.01 6.21
CA ASP A 75 1.95 -17.35 7.43
C ASP A 75 0.67 -16.56 7.22
N LEU A 76 0.57 -15.80 6.12
CA LEU A 76 -0.63 -15.08 5.75
C LEU A 76 -1.82 -16.02 5.55
N ARG A 77 -1.62 -17.12 4.83
CA ARG A 77 -2.66 -18.13 4.59
C ARG A 77 -3.20 -18.73 5.89
N ARG A 78 -2.34 -19.03 6.87
CA ARG A 78 -2.79 -19.54 8.20
C ARG A 78 -3.67 -18.54 8.95
N ARG A 79 -3.58 -17.25 8.61
CA ARG A 79 -4.31 -16.15 9.22
C ARG A 79 -5.52 -15.70 8.39
N GLY A 80 -5.83 -16.41 7.29
CA GLY A 80 -6.89 -16.00 6.36
C GLY A 80 -6.58 -14.72 5.58
N LEU A 81 -5.30 -14.35 5.46
CA LEU A 81 -4.86 -13.16 4.74
C LEU A 81 -4.23 -13.51 3.38
N THR A 82 -4.27 -12.56 2.47
CA THR A 82 -3.64 -12.63 1.15
C THR A 82 -2.41 -11.73 1.06
N GLY A 83 -1.50 -12.06 0.14
CA GLY A 83 -0.32 -11.23 -0.15
C GLY A 83 -0.49 -10.50 -1.49
N ALA A 84 -0.20 -9.20 -1.50
CA ALA A 84 -0.02 -8.40 -2.70
C ALA A 84 1.45 -7.98 -2.81
N PHE A 85 2.01 -7.97 -4.02
CA PHE A 85 3.43 -7.72 -4.21
C PHE A 85 3.69 -6.35 -4.80
N SER A 86 4.73 -5.69 -4.30
CA SER A 86 5.36 -4.55 -4.95
C SER A 86 6.85 -4.85 -5.09
N ILE A 87 7.49 -4.26 -6.10
CA ILE A 87 8.93 -4.41 -6.35
C ILE A 87 9.58 -3.08 -6.02
N GLY A 88 10.72 -3.10 -5.33
CA GLY A 88 11.41 -1.86 -4.96
C GLY A 88 12.46 -2.03 -3.89
N ASP A 89 13.18 -0.94 -3.64
CA ASP A 89 14.25 -0.88 -2.65
C ASP A 89 14.24 0.49 -1.95
N PHE A 90 14.44 0.45 -0.63
CA PHE A 90 14.47 1.64 0.21
C PHE A 90 15.73 1.64 1.07
N LYS A 91 16.44 2.77 1.03
CA LYS A 91 17.59 3.04 1.88
C LYS A 91 17.15 3.28 3.33
N PRO A 92 18.07 3.17 4.31
CA PRO A 92 17.77 3.43 5.71
C PRO A 92 17.24 4.84 6.02
N ASP A 93 17.55 5.82 5.17
CA ASP A 93 17.06 7.20 5.26
C ASP A 93 15.60 7.38 4.77
N GLY A 94 14.98 6.30 4.29
CA GLY A 94 13.61 6.30 3.77
C GLY A 94 13.50 6.71 2.29
N SER A 95 14.60 7.10 1.64
CA SER A 95 14.62 7.29 0.19
C SER A 95 14.62 5.96 -0.54
N GLY A 96 14.00 5.90 -1.71
CA GLY A 96 13.87 4.65 -2.44
C GLY A 96 12.89 4.76 -3.59
N PHE A 97 12.60 3.62 -4.18
CA PHE A 97 11.63 3.48 -5.26
C PHE A 97 10.83 2.21 -5.04
N MET A 98 9.57 2.23 -5.48
CA MET A 98 8.75 1.05 -5.59
C MET A 98 7.78 1.20 -6.75
N TRP A 99 7.36 0.08 -7.31
CA TRP A 99 6.29 0.02 -8.29
C TRP A 99 5.48 -1.26 -8.09
N ASP A 100 4.26 -1.22 -8.60
CA ASP A 100 3.40 -2.38 -8.63
C ASP A 100 3.63 -3.13 -9.95
N PRO A 101 3.94 -4.44 -9.90
CA PRO A 101 4.04 -5.28 -11.08
C PRO A 101 2.64 -5.61 -11.64
N PRO A 102 2.55 -6.22 -12.84
CA PRO A 102 1.29 -6.76 -13.35
C PRO A 102 0.56 -7.66 -12.34
N ALA A 103 -0.77 -7.63 -12.35
CA ALA A 103 -1.59 -8.29 -11.32
C ALA A 103 -1.43 -9.81 -11.24
N ASP A 104 -1.00 -10.45 -12.32
CA ASP A 104 -0.71 -11.89 -12.44
C ASP A 104 0.74 -12.25 -12.11
N TRP A 105 1.64 -11.27 -12.04
CA TRP A 105 3.04 -11.49 -11.72
C TRP A 105 3.23 -12.00 -10.30
N ARG A 106 4.10 -12.99 -10.12
CA ARG A 106 4.43 -13.55 -8.80
C ARG A 106 5.94 -13.70 -8.64
N PRO A 107 6.53 -13.25 -7.53
CA PRO A 107 7.92 -13.51 -7.24
C PRO A 107 8.14 -15.00 -6.91
N SER A 108 9.35 -15.50 -7.14
CA SER A 108 9.71 -16.84 -6.69
C SER A 108 9.66 -16.93 -5.16
N GLY A 109 9.26 -18.10 -4.64
CA GLY A 109 9.08 -18.31 -3.21
C GLY A 109 10.34 -18.09 -2.37
N GLY A 110 11.53 -18.21 -2.96
CA GLY A 110 12.82 -18.00 -2.30
C GLY A 110 13.23 -16.52 -2.15
N ARG A 111 12.55 -15.58 -2.80
CA ARG A 111 12.88 -14.15 -2.66
C ARG A 111 12.65 -13.67 -1.25
N ARG A 112 13.48 -12.74 -0.79
CA ARG A 112 13.35 -12.14 0.54
C ARG A 112 12.35 -10.99 0.52
N VAL A 113 11.50 -10.95 1.54
CA VAL A 113 10.62 -9.83 1.82
C VAL A 113 11.43 -8.77 2.56
N VAL A 114 11.58 -7.59 1.98
CA VAL A 114 12.33 -6.47 2.56
C VAL A 114 11.43 -5.42 3.21
N GLY A 115 10.13 -5.46 2.92
CA GLY A 115 9.12 -4.64 3.57
C GLY A 115 7.78 -5.35 3.60
N ALA A 116 6.98 -5.09 4.63
CA ALA A 116 5.59 -5.54 4.69
C ALA A 116 4.73 -4.47 5.36
N TRP A 117 3.50 -4.30 4.88
CA TRP A 117 2.51 -3.36 5.44
C TRP A 117 1.10 -3.90 5.25
N VAL A 118 0.17 -3.48 6.10
CA VAL A 118 -1.25 -3.76 5.87
C VAL A 118 -1.69 -2.99 4.64
N ARG A 119 -2.26 -3.68 3.65
CA ARG A 119 -2.74 -3.08 2.40
C ARG A 119 -4.26 -2.96 2.36
N SER A 120 -4.97 -3.96 2.88
CA SER A 120 -6.43 -3.94 3.08
C SER A 120 -6.76 -4.71 4.35
N SER A 121 -8.04 -4.81 4.72
CA SER A 121 -8.47 -5.59 5.89
C SER A 121 -8.16 -7.09 5.76
N ASP A 122 -7.91 -7.58 4.54
CA ASP A 122 -7.67 -8.98 4.18
C ASP A 122 -6.37 -9.19 3.38
N SER A 123 -5.57 -8.14 3.13
CA SER A 123 -4.33 -8.25 2.36
C SER A 123 -3.17 -7.49 2.97
N VAL A 124 -1.98 -8.06 2.80
CA VAL A 124 -0.70 -7.50 3.22
C VAL A 124 0.14 -7.23 1.99
N GLY A 125 0.64 -6.00 1.87
CA GLY A 125 1.65 -5.64 0.87
C GLY A 125 3.00 -6.22 1.26
N LEU A 126 3.68 -6.85 0.30
CA LEU A 126 5.00 -7.47 0.45
C LEU A 126 5.94 -6.84 -0.58
N LEU A 127 6.97 -6.15 -0.08
CA LEU A 127 8.03 -5.59 -0.91
C LEU A 127 9.16 -6.59 -1.09
N VAL A 128 9.57 -6.76 -2.35
CA VAL A 128 10.73 -7.57 -2.74
C VAL A 128 11.74 -6.72 -3.52
N THR A 129 13.03 -6.93 -3.25
CA THR A 129 14.12 -6.21 -3.94
C THR A 129 14.18 -6.58 -5.41
N PRO A 130 14.27 -5.62 -6.35
CA PRO A 130 14.30 -5.88 -7.79
C PRO A 130 15.35 -6.91 -8.22
N VAL A 131 15.02 -7.71 -9.24
CA VAL A 131 15.97 -8.55 -9.98
C VAL A 131 15.79 -8.34 -11.49
N ALA A 132 16.81 -8.66 -12.28
CA ALA A 132 16.82 -8.40 -13.73
C ALA A 132 15.68 -9.09 -14.52
N ALA A 133 15.06 -10.14 -13.96
CA ALA A 133 13.94 -10.85 -14.57
C ALA A 133 12.57 -10.26 -14.19
N ASP A 134 12.53 -9.19 -13.39
CA ASP A 134 11.30 -8.54 -12.96
C ASP A 134 10.68 -7.68 -14.08
N PRO A 135 9.35 -7.53 -14.08
CA PRO A 135 8.69 -6.61 -14.99
C PRO A 135 9.12 -5.16 -14.68
N GLU A 136 9.44 -4.43 -15.74
CA GLU A 136 9.72 -3.00 -15.67
C GLU A 136 8.49 -2.22 -15.16
N PRO A 137 8.69 -1.11 -14.45
CA PRO A 137 7.60 -0.23 -14.06
C PRO A 137 6.87 0.28 -15.31
N THR A 138 5.55 0.07 -15.36
CA THR A 138 4.73 0.65 -16.42
C THR A 138 4.55 2.16 -16.18
N PRO A 139 4.38 2.99 -17.22
CA PRO A 139 4.12 4.42 -17.04
C PRO A 139 2.88 4.74 -16.16
N GLU A 140 1.94 3.81 -16.06
CA GLU A 140 0.75 3.92 -15.20
C GLU A 140 1.01 3.43 -13.75
N GLY A 141 2.01 2.57 -13.54
CA GLY A 141 2.45 2.05 -12.23
C GLY A 141 3.71 2.71 -11.68
N GLY A 142 4.33 3.60 -12.45
CA GLY A 142 5.53 4.35 -12.11
C GLY A 142 5.17 5.73 -11.58
N GLU A 143 4.91 5.87 -10.29
CA GLU A 143 5.19 7.17 -9.64
C GLU A 143 6.70 7.29 -9.43
N GLY A 144 7.41 7.49 -10.55
CA GLY A 144 8.77 8.04 -10.53
C GLY A 144 8.76 9.36 -9.78
N ARG A 145 9.55 9.42 -8.70
CA ARG A 145 9.65 10.59 -7.83
C ARG A 145 11.10 11.04 -7.79
N SER A 146 11.43 12.03 -8.64
CA SER A 146 12.41 13.07 -8.28
C SER A 146 11.85 13.95 -7.15
#